data_AF-A0A7M7HJB2-F1
#
_entry.id   AF-A0A7M7HJB2-F1
#
_cell.length_a   1.000
_cell.length_b   1.000
_cell.length_c   1.000
_cell.angle_alpha   90.00
_cell.angle_beta   90.00
_cell.angle_gamma   90.00
#
_symmetry.space_group_name_H-M   'P 1'
#
loop_
_entity.id
_entity.type
_entity.pdbx_description
1 polymer ?
#
loop_
_entity_poly.entity_id
_entity_poly.type
_entity_poly.pdbx_seq_one_letter_code
_entity_poly.pdbx_strand_id
1 'polypeptide(L)'
;MKLGTLVDPEKQSFMCENDGRLYFRVTSVKFEDLYDWSDPDQKWKSHRVSGRQLRRSNSMPTGSLVQLNDEGIALFRYKELLFAIKEKCPHLGGPLHMGDIEVLPDMSICVKCPWHKWSIDLTSGEVKSPKGRKEVSSVTFPTKIDESGTIFIGFQKFSGKYFSGDEDF
;
A
#
# COMPACT_ATOMS: atom_id res chain seq x y z
N MET A 1 6.61 2.12 -31.90
CA MET A 1 7.12 3.22 -31.05
C MET A 1 8.01 2.58 -29.99
N LYS A 2 9.26 3.05 -29.85
CA LYS A 2 10.26 2.40 -28.98
C LYS A 2 9.89 2.58 -27.50
N LEU A 3 9.88 1.48 -26.76
CA LEU A 3 9.87 1.42 -25.30
C LEU A 3 11.11 2.17 -24.80
N GLY A 4 10.92 3.34 -24.19
CA GLY A 4 12.00 4.16 -23.65
C GLY A 4 11.94 4.15 -22.13
N THR A 5 12.91 3.51 -21.48
CA THR A 5 13.14 3.67 -20.04
C THR A 5 13.87 4.99 -19.84
N LEU A 6 13.22 6.01 -19.28
CA LEU A 6 13.93 7.19 -18.77
C LEU A 6 14.49 6.80 -17.39
N VAL A 7 15.76 6.40 -17.37
CA VAL A 7 16.49 6.03 -16.16
C VAL A 7 17.16 7.29 -15.63
N ASP A 8 16.60 7.91 -14.59
CA ASP A 8 17.36 8.84 -13.75
C ASP A 8 18.02 7.99 -12.63
N PRO A 9 19.36 7.94 -12.57
CA PRO A 9 20.08 7.11 -11.61
C PRO A 9 19.89 7.55 -10.13
N GLU A 10 19.33 8.74 -9.87
CA GLU A 10 19.04 9.23 -8.52
C GLU A 10 17.53 9.37 -8.22
N LYS A 11 16.65 9.19 -9.21
CA LYS A 11 15.18 9.33 -9.04
C LYS A 11 14.45 8.09 -9.57
N GLN A 12 13.65 7.48 -8.68
CA GLN A 12 12.74 6.34 -8.92
C GLN A 12 12.44 6.03 -10.39
N SER A 13 12.99 4.92 -10.90
CA SER A 13 12.75 4.48 -12.28
C SER A 13 11.27 4.22 -12.54
N PHE A 14 10.73 4.75 -13.64
CA PHE A 14 9.33 4.54 -14.04
C PHE A 14 9.20 4.03 -15.49
N MET A 15 8.11 3.33 -15.78
CA MET A 15 7.75 2.86 -17.11
C MET A 15 6.42 3.48 -17.52
N CYS A 16 6.36 4.07 -18.72
CA CYS A 16 5.11 4.49 -19.34
C CYS A 16 4.58 3.33 -20.19
N GLU A 17 3.36 2.88 -19.91
CA GLU A 17 2.71 1.81 -20.67
C GLU A 17 1.57 2.34 -21.54
N ASN A 18 1.06 1.47 -22.44
CA ASN A 18 -0.02 1.77 -23.37
C ASN A 18 -1.36 2.13 -22.68
N ASP A 19 -1.48 1.91 -21.37
CA ASP A 19 -2.64 2.35 -20.57
C ASP A 19 -2.58 3.82 -20.15
N GLY A 20 -1.54 4.56 -20.58
CA GLY A 20 -1.35 5.97 -20.29
C GLY A 20 -0.93 6.25 -18.84
N ARG A 21 -0.53 5.22 -18.07
CA ARG A 21 -0.08 5.38 -16.69
C ARG A 21 1.44 5.29 -16.58
N LEU A 22 1.94 5.93 -15.54
CA LEU A 22 3.32 5.91 -15.10
C LEU A 22 3.46 4.89 -13.97
N TYR A 23 4.23 3.83 -14.18
CA TYR A 23 4.49 2.82 -13.16
C TYR A 23 5.84 3.06 -12.52
N PHE A 24 5.85 3.42 -11.24
CA PHE A 24 7.07 3.66 -10.46
C PHE A 24 7.48 2.39 -9.75
N ARG A 25 8.77 2.05 -9.84
CA ARG A 25 9.35 0.91 -9.14
C ARG A 25 9.45 1.18 -7.64
N VAL A 26 8.93 0.27 -6.82
CA VAL A 26 9.21 0.23 -5.39
C VAL A 26 10.55 -0.46 -5.17
N THR A 27 11.49 0.23 -4.51
CA THR A 27 12.84 -0.30 -4.24
C THR A 27 13.04 -0.73 -2.79
N SER A 28 12.18 -0.27 -1.87
CA SER A 28 12.33 -0.50 -0.43
C SER A 28 11.77 -1.84 0.07
N VAL A 29 10.94 -2.52 -0.71
CA VAL A 29 10.29 -3.78 -0.32
C VAL A 29 9.91 -4.60 -1.57
N LYS A 30 10.07 -5.93 -1.51
CA LYS A 30 9.56 -6.86 -2.52
C LYS A 30 8.20 -7.45 -2.13
N PHE A 31 7.50 -8.04 -3.08
CA PHE A 31 6.21 -8.67 -2.82
C PHE A 31 6.30 -9.81 -1.79
N GLU A 32 7.38 -10.58 -1.81
CA GLU A 32 7.58 -11.72 -0.91
C GLU A 32 7.90 -11.29 0.53
N ASP A 33 8.42 -10.07 0.70
CA ASP A 33 8.73 -9.49 2.01
C ASP A 33 7.48 -8.91 2.68
N LEU A 34 6.40 -8.68 1.93
CA LEU A 34 5.14 -8.23 2.48
C LEU A 34 4.51 -9.33 3.32
N TYR A 35 4.10 -8.94 4.52
CA TYR A 35 3.29 -9.77 5.39
C TYR A 35 2.01 -10.24 4.69
N ASP A 36 1.80 -11.55 4.61
CA ASP A 36 0.61 -12.13 3.98
C ASP A 36 -0.54 -12.24 4.99
N TRP A 37 -1.55 -11.38 4.82
CA TRP A 37 -2.74 -11.34 5.68
C TRP A 37 -3.66 -12.55 5.57
N SER A 38 -3.45 -13.40 4.58
CA SER A 38 -4.18 -14.66 4.41
C SER A 38 -3.54 -15.83 5.15
N ASP A 39 -2.25 -15.72 5.49
CA ASP A 39 -1.49 -16.79 6.15
C ASP A 39 -1.79 -16.78 7.68
N PRO A 40 -2.48 -17.81 8.20
CA PRO A 40 -2.82 -17.88 9.62
C PRO A 40 -1.58 -18.03 10.51
N ASP A 41 -0.50 -18.63 10.01
CA ASP A 41 0.74 -18.78 10.76
C ASP A 41 1.46 -17.45 10.89
N GLN A 42 1.42 -16.59 9.87
CA GLN A 42 1.90 -15.21 9.99
C GLN A 42 1.00 -14.36 10.91
N LYS A 43 -0.32 -14.57 10.84
CA LYS A 43 -1.32 -13.96 11.73
C LYS A 43 -1.14 -14.28 13.19
N TRP A 44 -0.58 -15.44 13.50
CA TRP A 44 -0.41 -15.93 14.85
C TRP A 44 1.03 -16.29 15.22
N LYS A 45 2.03 -15.80 14.47
CA LYS A 45 3.44 -15.79 14.89
C LYS A 45 3.62 -14.84 16.08
N SER A 46 3.02 -15.23 17.19
CA SER A 46 3.51 -15.02 18.54
C SER A 46 4.98 -15.46 18.52
N HIS A 47 5.89 -14.49 18.66
CA HIS A 47 7.28 -14.83 18.91
C HIS A 47 7.30 -15.71 20.17
N ARG A 48 7.54 -17.02 20.01
CA ARG A 48 7.84 -17.91 21.12
C ARG A 48 9.26 -17.59 21.59
N VAL A 49 9.38 -16.66 22.53
CA VAL A 49 10.61 -16.50 23.31
C VAL A 49 10.44 -17.33 24.58
N SER A 50 11.34 -18.28 24.81
CA SER A 50 11.42 -19.10 26.03
C SER A 50 10.10 -19.78 26.45
N GLY A 51 9.38 -20.41 25.51
CA GLY A 51 8.20 -21.23 25.83
C GLY A 51 6.95 -20.48 26.29
N ARG A 52 6.98 -19.14 26.37
CA ARG A 52 5.77 -18.31 26.57
C ARG A 52 5.27 -17.77 25.24
N GLN A 53 3.98 -17.91 25.03
CA GLN A 53 3.29 -17.29 23.90
C GLN A 53 3.18 -15.78 24.16
N LEU A 54 4.04 -14.99 23.54
CA LEU A 54 3.89 -13.54 23.55
C LEU A 54 2.68 -13.18 22.69
N ARG A 55 1.72 -12.45 23.25
CA ARG A 55 0.67 -11.81 22.46
C ARG A 55 1.34 -10.86 21.47
N ARG A 56 0.85 -10.81 20.22
CA ARG A 56 1.33 -9.88 19.20
C ARG A 56 1.39 -8.48 19.81
N SER A 57 2.57 -7.84 19.79
CA SER A 57 2.65 -6.45 20.22
C SER A 57 1.87 -5.60 19.21
N ASN A 58 1.06 -4.65 19.68
CA ASN A 58 0.40 -3.66 18.83
C ASN A 58 1.40 -2.73 18.09
N SER A 59 2.70 -2.90 18.32
CA SER A 59 3.78 -2.06 17.79
C SER A 59 4.35 -2.50 16.44
N MET A 60 3.97 -3.67 15.91
CA MET A 60 4.51 -4.15 14.64
C MET A 60 3.68 -3.61 13.46
N PRO A 61 4.31 -2.99 12.43
CA PRO A 61 3.62 -2.59 11.22
C PRO A 61 2.90 -3.76 10.56
N THR A 62 1.69 -3.51 10.07
CA THR A 62 0.78 -4.50 9.48
C THR A 62 0.80 -4.48 7.96
N GLY A 63 1.14 -3.33 7.38
CA GLY A 63 1.52 -3.14 5.99
C GLY A 63 2.87 -2.45 5.88
N SER A 64 3.33 -2.23 4.65
CA SER A 64 4.56 -1.47 4.37
C SER A 64 4.23 -0.06 3.90
N LEU A 65 4.94 0.95 4.42
CA LEU A 65 4.85 2.32 3.93
C LEU A 65 5.94 2.57 2.89
N VAL A 66 5.55 3.10 1.74
CA VAL A 66 6.47 3.55 0.69
C VAL A 66 6.14 4.98 0.27
N GLN A 67 7.16 5.74 -0.14
CA GLN A 67 7.02 7.08 -0.69
C GLN A 67 7.30 7.04 -2.18
N LEU A 68 6.30 7.31 -3.01
CA LEU A 68 6.42 7.32 -4.46
C LEU A 68 5.67 8.51 -5.03
N ASN A 69 6.28 9.19 -6.01
CA ASN A 69 5.64 10.30 -6.70
C ASN A 69 5.05 11.38 -5.75
N ASP A 70 5.79 11.70 -4.67
CA ASP A 70 5.38 12.62 -3.58
C ASP A 70 4.11 12.19 -2.81
N GLU A 71 3.74 10.91 -2.86
CA GLU A 71 2.61 10.36 -2.12
C GLU A 71 3.06 9.23 -1.18
N GLY A 72 2.51 9.23 0.03
CA GLY A 72 2.67 8.14 0.99
C GLY A 72 1.66 7.03 0.70
N ILE A 73 2.15 5.81 0.49
CA ILE A 73 1.34 4.67 0.06
C ILE A 73 1.53 3.51 1.03
N ALA A 74 0.40 2.96 1.49
CA ALA A 74 0.35 1.74 2.28
C ALA A 74 0.18 0.53 1.35
N LEU A 75 1.09 -0.44 1.50
CA LEU A 75 1.10 -1.69 0.77
C LEU A 75 0.65 -2.86 1.66
N PHE A 76 -0.22 -3.70 1.11
CA PHE A 76 -0.71 -4.90 1.76
C PHE A 76 -0.69 -6.09 0.80
N ARG A 77 -0.43 -7.27 1.35
CA ARG A 77 -0.52 -8.54 0.64
C ARG A 77 -1.62 -9.40 1.25
N TYR A 78 -2.42 -10.05 0.40
CA TYR A 78 -3.34 -11.11 0.78
C TYR A 78 -3.28 -12.21 -0.28
N LYS A 79 -2.67 -13.36 0.03
CA LYS A 79 -2.31 -14.38 -0.96
C LYS A 79 -1.43 -13.76 -2.06
N GLU A 80 -1.82 -13.97 -3.31
CA GLU A 80 -1.16 -13.41 -4.50
C GLU A 80 -1.66 -12.00 -4.86
N LEU A 81 -2.54 -11.41 -4.05
CA LEU A 81 -3.06 -10.06 -4.26
C LEU A 81 -2.17 -9.04 -3.56
N LEU A 82 -1.75 -8.04 -4.33
CA LEU A 82 -1.10 -6.83 -3.84
C LEU A 82 -2.11 -5.68 -3.88
N PHE A 83 -2.18 -4.92 -2.79
CA PHE A 83 -2.98 -3.71 -2.69
C PHE A 83 -2.10 -2.52 -2.37
N ALA A 84 -2.38 -1.41 -3.05
CA ALA A 84 -1.77 -0.11 -2.76
C ALA A 84 -2.87 0.92 -2.54
N ILE A 85 -2.83 1.57 -1.37
CA ILE A 85 -3.83 2.57 -0.96
C ILE A 85 -3.11 3.76 -0.33
N LYS A 86 -3.72 4.95 -0.42
CA LYS A 86 -3.18 6.17 0.21
C LYS A 86 -2.96 5.92 1.69
N GLU A 87 -1.79 6.29 2.21
CA GLU A 87 -1.40 5.96 3.59
C GLU A 87 -2.30 6.66 4.61
N LYS A 88 -2.77 7.87 4.32
CA LYS A 88 -3.67 8.61 5.21
C LYS A 88 -5.10 8.16 5.04
N CYS A 89 -5.71 7.70 6.14
CA CYS A 89 -7.12 7.37 6.22
C CYS A 89 -7.97 8.59 5.81
N PRO A 90 -8.98 8.42 4.93
CA PRO A 90 -9.76 9.53 4.40
C PRO A 90 -10.69 10.19 5.43
N HIS A 91 -10.78 9.63 6.65
CA HIS A 91 -11.50 10.25 7.76
C HIS A 91 -10.72 11.41 8.40
N LEU A 92 -9.66 11.10 9.15
CA LEU A 92 -8.87 12.08 9.91
C LEU A 92 -7.36 11.86 9.76
N GLY A 93 -6.91 11.19 8.70
CA GLY A 93 -5.48 11.04 8.39
C GLY A 93 -4.74 9.96 9.18
N GLY A 94 -5.46 9.00 9.77
CA GLY A 94 -4.81 7.88 10.47
C GLY A 94 -3.92 7.03 9.56
N PRO A 95 -2.79 6.51 10.05
CA PRO A 95 -1.80 5.78 9.26
C PRO A 95 -2.32 4.39 8.90
N LEU A 96 -2.84 4.22 7.68
CA LEU A 96 -3.42 2.96 7.24
C LEU A 96 -2.41 1.82 7.21
N HIS A 97 -1.12 2.08 6.91
CA HIS A 97 -0.07 1.07 6.92
C HIS A 97 0.14 0.40 8.30
N MET A 98 -0.41 0.97 9.38
CA MET A 98 -0.45 0.39 10.74
C MET A 98 -1.82 -0.27 11.07
N GLY A 99 -2.74 -0.37 10.11
CA GLY A 99 -4.05 -0.97 10.25
C GLY A 99 -4.08 -2.47 9.93
N ASP A 100 -4.92 -3.22 10.63
CA ASP A 100 -5.10 -4.66 10.38
C ASP A 100 -5.95 -4.90 9.13
N ILE A 101 -5.74 -6.03 8.42
CA ILE A 101 -6.65 -6.46 7.36
C ILE A 101 -7.76 -7.33 7.92
N GLU A 102 -8.99 -7.04 7.49
CA GLU A 102 -10.17 -7.84 7.76
C GLU A 102 -10.90 -8.19 6.45
N VAL A 103 -11.49 -9.38 6.40
CA VAL A 103 -12.37 -9.81 5.30
C VAL A 103 -13.80 -9.68 5.78
N LEU A 104 -14.60 -8.85 5.12
CA LEU A 104 -15.99 -8.61 5.49
C LEU A 104 -16.94 -9.68 4.90
N PRO A 105 -18.21 -9.76 5.35
CA PRO A 105 -19.16 -10.76 4.86
C PRO A 105 -19.46 -10.71 3.36
N ASP A 106 -19.26 -9.55 2.72
CA ASP A 106 -19.37 -9.37 1.26
C ASP A 106 -18.08 -9.76 0.51
N MET A 107 -17.14 -10.40 1.21
CA MET A 107 -15.81 -10.79 0.73
C MET A 107 -14.86 -9.63 0.42
N SER A 108 -15.23 -8.39 0.76
CA SER A 108 -14.30 -7.26 0.62
C SER A 108 -13.13 -7.39 1.59
N ILE A 109 -11.92 -7.19 1.08
CA ILE A 109 -10.69 -7.16 1.87
C ILE A 109 -10.45 -5.71 2.26
N CYS A 110 -10.54 -5.41 3.55
CA CYS A 110 -10.49 -4.05 4.07
C CYS A 110 -9.30 -3.85 5.00
N VAL A 111 -8.69 -2.67 4.95
CA VAL A 111 -7.81 -2.20 6.03
C VAL A 111 -8.64 -1.50 7.10
N LYS A 112 -8.41 -1.88 8.35
CA LYS A 112 -9.02 -1.26 9.52
C LYS A 112 -8.10 -0.21 10.10
N CYS A 113 -8.48 1.06 9.94
CA CYS A 113 -7.72 2.21 10.43
C CYS A 113 -7.39 2.07 11.93
N PRO A 114 -6.13 2.25 12.35
CA PRO A 114 -5.73 2.06 13.75
C PRO A 114 -6.36 3.09 14.71
N TRP A 115 -6.68 4.29 14.23
CA TRP A 115 -7.23 5.36 15.06
C TRP A 115 -8.72 5.17 15.37
N HIS A 116 -9.59 5.27 14.35
CA HIS A 116 -11.04 5.29 14.54
C HIS A 116 -11.76 4.04 14.01
N LYS A 117 -10.98 3.00 13.64
CA LYS A 117 -11.49 1.69 13.22
C LYS A 117 -12.39 1.72 11.97
N TRP A 118 -12.23 2.73 11.11
CA TRP A 118 -12.86 2.74 9.80
C TRP A 118 -12.30 1.62 8.95
N SER A 119 -13.18 0.89 8.27
CA SER A 119 -12.83 -0.21 7.37
C SER A 119 -12.91 0.31 5.95
N ILE A 120 -11.76 0.33 5.26
CA ILE A 120 -11.65 0.82 3.89
C ILE A 120 -11.30 -0.36 2.99
N ASP A 121 -12.11 -0.59 1.98
CA ASP A 121 -11.88 -1.62 0.96
C ASP A 121 -10.59 -1.32 0.20
N LEU A 122 -9.67 -2.27 0.19
CA LEU A 122 -8.35 -2.13 -0.41
C LEU A 122 -8.37 -2.11 -1.95
N THR A 123 -9.44 -2.62 -2.56
CA THR A 123 -9.61 -2.65 -4.01
C THR A 123 -10.25 -1.36 -4.51
N SER A 124 -11.37 -0.97 -3.87
CA SER A 124 -12.19 0.15 -4.33
C SER A 124 -11.91 1.48 -3.62
N GLY A 125 -11.29 1.45 -2.43
CA GLY A 125 -11.15 2.61 -1.56
C GLY A 125 -12.45 3.01 -0.84
N GLU A 126 -13.55 2.29 -1.04
CA GLU A 126 -14.84 2.58 -0.39
C GLU A 126 -14.75 2.35 1.13
N VAL A 127 -15.36 3.25 1.90
CA VAL A 127 -15.56 3.06 3.34
C VAL A 127 -16.71 2.08 3.56
N LYS A 128 -16.38 0.86 4.01
CA LYS A 128 -17.36 -0.20 4.33
C LYS A 128 -17.91 -0.07 5.75
N SER A 129 -17.14 0.52 6.66
CA SER A 129 -17.54 0.76 8.05
C SER A 129 -16.91 2.05 8.58
N PRO A 130 -17.65 2.89 9.33
CA PRO A 130 -19.08 2.77 9.64
C PRO A 130 -19.94 2.90 8.38
N LYS A 131 -21.12 2.25 8.38
CA LYS A 131 -22.05 2.28 7.24
C LYS A 131 -22.55 3.70 6.96
N GLY A 132 -22.87 3.98 5.70
CA GLY A 132 -23.48 5.24 5.28
C GLY A 132 -22.50 6.39 5.04
N ARG A 133 -21.18 6.12 5.00
CA ARG A 133 -20.12 7.09 4.70
C ARG A 133 -19.65 7.02 3.25
N LYS A 134 -20.59 6.91 2.30
CA LYS A 134 -20.27 6.69 0.87
C LYS A 134 -19.68 7.91 0.18
N GLU A 135 -19.81 9.08 0.80
CA GLU A 135 -19.28 10.36 0.36
C GLU A 135 -17.76 10.50 0.57
N VAL A 136 -17.16 9.60 1.36
CA VAL A 136 -15.73 9.59 1.66
C VAL A 136 -15.12 8.28 1.15
N SER A 137 -14.06 8.36 0.35
CA SER A 137 -13.28 7.21 -0.11
C SER A 137 -11.79 7.51 -0.06
N SER A 138 -10.98 6.46 0.02
CA SER A 138 -9.53 6.55 -0.14
C SER A 138 -9.14 6.39 -1.61
N VAL A 139 -7.92 6.80 -1.94
CA VAL A 139 -7.34 6.57 -3.27
C VAL A 139 -6.63 5.22 -3.27
N THR A 140 -7.00 4.34 -4.19
CA THR A 140 -6.25 3.11 -4.49
C THR A 140 -5.39 3.32 -5.72
N PHE A 141 -4.25 2.65 -5.76
CA PHE A 141 -3.28 2.77 -6.84
C PHE A 141 -3.21 1.44 -7.62
N PRO A 142 -3.16 1.49 -8.97
CA PRO A 142 -2.88 0.32 -9.78
C PRO A 142 -1.52 -0.29 -9.40
N THR A 143 -1.47 -1.61 -9.29
CA THR A 143 -0.24 -2.33 -8.90
C THR A 143 0.12 -3.38 -9.93
N LYS A 144 1.42 -3.64 -10.06
CA LYS A 144 1.97 -4.75 -10.83
C LYS A 144 3.10 -5.40 -10.05
N ILE A 145 3.33 -6.68 -10.32
CA ILE A 145 4.43 -7.47 -9.79
C ILE A 145 5.10 -8.12 -11.00
N ASP A 146 6.42 -8.02 -11.11
CA ASP A 146 7.18 -8.76 -12.12
C ASP A 146 7.60 -10.15 -11.62
N GLU A 147 8.19 -10.96 -12.51
CA GLU A 147 8.65 -12.32 -12.19
C GLU A 147 9.68 -12.39 -11.04
N SER A 148 10.34 -11.27 -10.72
CA SER A 148 11.35 -11.17 -9.67
C SER A 148 10.79 -10.75 -8.30
N GLY A 149 9.47 -10.55 -8.23
CA GLY A 149 8.78 -10.02 -7.05
C GLY A 149 8.88 -8.50 -6.91
N THR A 150 9.35 -7.79 -7.92
CA THR A 150 9.46 -6.32 -7.87
C THR A 150 8.09 -5.69 -8.02
N ILE A 151 7.75 -4.78 -7.10
CA ILE A 151 6.48 -4.07 -7.08
C ILE A 151 6.57 -2.79 -7.91
N PHE A 152 5.52 -2.53 -8.69
CA PHE A 152 5.32 -1.27 -9.41
C PHE A 152 3.97 -0.65 -9.06
N ILE A 153 3.94 0.66 -8.86
CA ILE A 153 2.72 1.42 -8.56
C ILE A 153 2.43 2.44 -9.66
N GLY A 154 1.21 2.39 -10.19
CA GLY A 154 0.73 3.21 -11.29
C GLY A 154 0.17 4.57 -10.83
N PHE A 155 0.46 5.61 -11.59
CA PHE A 155 -0.09 6.95 -11.44
C PHE A 155 -0.55 7.49 -12.79
N GLN A 156 -1.56 8.36 -12.80
CA GLN A 156 -2.00 9.00 -14.04
C GLN A 156 -1.04 10.08 -14.54
N LYS A 157 -0.26 10.69 -13.64
CA LYS A 157 0.67 11.77 -13.92
C LYS A 157 1.75 11.87 -12.84
N PHE A 158 2.86 12.53 -13.17
CA PHE A 158 3.86 12.94 -12.19
C PHE A 158 3.27 13.95 -11.20
N SER A 159 3.79 13.95 -9.98
CA SER A 159 3.57 15.04 -9.04
C SER A 159 4.12 16.32 -9.64
N GLY A 160 3.39 17.43 -9.44
CA GLY A 160 3.86 18.76 -9.85
C GLY A 160 5.21 19.11 -9.24
N LYS A 161 5.56 18.51 -8.08
CA LYS A 161 6.84 18.72 -7.42
C LYS A 161 8.05 18.21 -8.18
N TYR A 162 7.87 17.33 -9.17
CA TYR A 162 8.99 16.96 -10.06
C TYR A 162 9.45 18.11 -10.96
N PHE A 163 8.59 19.12 -11.15
CA PHE A 163 8.82 20.22 -12.09
C PHE A 163 8.95 21.58 -11.41
N SER A 164 8.54 21.70 -10.14
CA SER A 164 8.93 22.84 -9.31
C SER A 164 10.36 22.61 -8.83
N GLY A 165 11.33 23.26 -9.47
CA GLY A 165 12.69 23.29 -8.98
C GLY A 165 12.72 24.01 -7.63
N ASP A 166 12.71 23.24 -6.55
CA ASP A 166 13.14 23.76 -5.26
C ASP A 166 14.67 23.82 -5.31
N GLU A 167 15.18 24.95 -5.81
CA GLU A 167 16.58 25.36 -5.70
C GLU A 167 16.86 25.76 -4.24
N ASP A 168 16.93 24.77 -3.35
CA ASP A 168 17.54 24.99 -2.03
C ASP A 168 19.03 24.59 -2.12
N PHE A 169 19.84 25.52 -2.63
CA PHE A 169 21.31 25.51 -2.51
C PHE A 169 21.76 26.25 -1.25
#